data_AF-A0A484B4B5-F1
#
_entry.id   AF-A0A484B4B5-F1
#
_cell.length_a   1.000
_cell.length_b   1.000
_cell.length_c   1.000
_cell.angle_alpha   90.00
_cell.angle_beta   90.00
_cell.angle_gamma   90.00
#
_symmetry.space_group_name_H-M   'P 1'
#
loop_
_entity.id
_entity.type
_entity.pdbx_description
1 polymer ?
#
loop_
_entity_poly.entity_id
_entity_poly.type
_entity_poly.pdbx_seq_one_letter_code
_entity_poly.pdbx_strand_id
1 'polypeptide(L)'
;MKRIYADTYVPKYLSGKWSWDNKSDSLRFEQHHDLADKRERYIETNGYKFLRTINQEEEVIFRQEFVRGDNTFDTDTVVINDVRDLVLFLSPSEFLTVKFIEFIHKPAVHRLLHALIIYFEYFLRMVEFVLIRRDELAGNMAQIQSEQTNDMKRIFSIYLSQYRMLVARNYSAILKGEGDMAQFYHMKEIVNISATIKDKYFHEQFLAVAIQIVWITLHRRAYYVIEMEMNRLFRSEHFIVNKPEYLKFTPLEVSLLYGRNNRLVNYRSQVSPLIQELQLIPEEDLPILWIGERKYRGTDTRIVQIELEYIVPGPQLFMIDVTHGILGHPKTLYDTMLNLNWPAVRFANFSIEYDPYQIVRQPCLQLPNINEDKMRKMSTHYDQFFKVFRIYEPFSLQMLAKWVRRDRLINFYRTGGVLQDIYLRCTKDLNQKGYGPPVNTIIAKYFKLIARHRKNAYGISDNRSSIATLSIMSMSKDRKKATQDDRFFEE
;
A
#
# COMPACT_ATOMS: atom_id res chain seq x y z
N MET A 1 19.75 14.28 -19.51
CA MET A 1 19.50 13.03 -20.27
C MET A 1 19.66 13.32 -21.75
N LYS A 2 20.57 12.64 -22.46
CA LYS A 2 20.84 12.92 -23.88
C LYS A 2 19.83 12.19 -24.77
N ARG A 3 19.09 12.96 -25.58
CA ARG A 3 18.25 12.58 -26.73
C ARG A 3 19.11 12.51 -28.00
N ILE A 4 18.85 11.58 -28.91
CA ILE A 4 19.35 11.58 -30.31
C ILE A 4 18.21 11.03 -31.21
N TYR A 5 17.81 11.80 -32.24
CA TYR A 5 16.56 11.78 -33.08
C TYR A 5 16.52 10.67 -34.19
N ALA A 6 15.54 10.45 -35.12
CA ALA A 6 14.54 11.29 -35.83
C ALA A 6 13.33 10.50 -36.46
N ASP A 7 12.18 11.21 -36.65
CA ASP A 7 10.89 10.94 -37.38
C ASP A 7 9.74 10.08 -36.77
N THR A 8 8.44 10.38 -36.92
CA THR A 8 7.69 11.68 -37.00
C THR A 8 6.24 11.61 -36.40
N TYR A 9 5.81 10.53 -35.73
CA TYR A 9 4.40 10.42 -35.27
C TYR A 9 4.21 9.71 -33.92
N VAL A 10 5.14 9.91 -32.98
CA VAL A 10 5.45 9.09 -31.78
C VAL A 10 6.48 7.99 -32.14
N PRO A 11 7.73 8.06 -31.63
CA PRO A 11 8.75 7.08 -31.97
C PRO A 11 8.48 5.77 -31.24
N LYS A 12 8.31 4.67 -31.98
CA LYS A 12 8.40 3.31 -31.44
C LYS A 12 9.86 3.05 -31.03
N TYR A 13 10.21 3.35 -29.79
CA TYR A 13 11.49 2.93 -29.24
C TYR A 13 11.36 1.50 -28.74
N LEU A 14 12.22 0.65 -29.27
CA LEU A 14 12.39 -0.71 -28.82
C LEU A 14 13.23 -0.63 -27.55
N SER A 15 12.62 -0.82 -26.37
CA SER A 15 13.38 -0.78 -25.11
C SER A 15 14.42 -1.91 -25.13
N GLY A 16 15.59 -1.74 -24.52
CA GLY A 16 16.68 -2.71 -24.63
C GLY A 16 17.84 -2.46 -23.68
N LYS A 17 18.75 -3.42 -23.55
CA LYS A 17 20.06 -3.25 -22.91
C LYS A 17 21.16 -3.41 -23.94
N TRP A 18 22.22 -2.61 -23.81
CA TRP A 18 23.43 -2.85 -24.59
C TRP A 18 24.28 -3.89 -23.87
N SER A 19 24.63 -4.97 -24.56
CA SER A 19 25.56 -5.98 -24.08
C SER A 19 26.78 -6.04 -25.00
N TRP A 20 27.94 -6.29 -24.40
CA TRP A 20 29.16 -6.51 -25.14
C TRP A 20 29.18 -7.95 -25.65
N ASP A 21 29.20 -8.15 -26.96
CA ASP A 21 29.31 -9.48 -27.55
C ASP A 21 30.78 -9.80 -27.85
N ASN A 22 31.39 -10.60 -26.98
CA ASN A 22 32.78 -11.04 -27.09
C ASN A 22 33.09 -11.76 -28.41
N LYS A 23 32.10 -12.36 -29.08
CA LYS A 23 32.34 -13.10 -30.34
C LYS A 23 32.42 -12.18 -31.55
N SER A 24 31.71 -11.04 -31.51
CA SER A 24 31.68 -10.08 -32.60
C SER A 24 32.44 -8.80 -32.30
N ASP A 25 33.10 -8.73 -31.14
CA ASP A 25 33.86 -7.59 -30.62
C ASP A 25 33.11 -6.26 -30.80
N SER A 26 31.81 -6.29 -30.51
CA SER A 26 30.91 -5.18 -30.78
C SER A 26 29.84 -5.04 -29.70
N LEU A 27 29.39 -3.80 -29.52
CA LEU A 27 28.21 -3.46 -28.73
C LEU A 27 26.96 -3.92 -29.48
N ARG A 28 26.25 -4.91 -28.92
CA ARG A 28 24.94 -5.33 -29.42
C ARG A 28 23.84 -4.72 -28.58
N PHE A 29 22.85 -4.15 -29.24
CA PHE A 29 21.62 -3.72 -28.59
C PHE A 29 20.69 -4.92 -28.48
N GLU A 30 20.55 -5.45 -27.27
CA GLU A 30 19.50 -6.41 -26.95
C GLU A 30 18.22 -5.64 -26.69
N GLN A 31 17.35 -5.59 -27.69
CA GLN A 31 15.99 -5.12 -27.52
C GLN A 31 15.28 -6.01 -26.48
N HIS A 32 14.82 -5.43 -25.37
CA HIS A 32 13.65 -5.93 -24.67
C HIS A 32 12.53 -5.88 -25.72
N HIS A 33 12.13 -7.04 -26.20
CA HIS A 33 10.83 -7.11 -26.85
C HIS A 33 9.84 -6.46 -25.88
N ASP A 34 9.07 -5.49 -26.36
CA ASP A 34 7.81 -5.17 -25.70
C ASP A 34 7.19 -6.54 -25.41
N LEU A 35 6.95 -6.84 -24.14
CA LEU A 35 6.38 -8.11 -23.71
C LEU A 35 4.89 -8.15 -24.12
N ALA A 36 4.61 -7.83 -25.38
CA ALA A 36 3.39 -8.06 -26.12
C ALA A 36 3.17 -9.55 -26.38
N ASP A 37 4.11 -10.42 -25.96
CA ASP A 37 3.78 -11.81 -25.69
C ASP A 37 2.65 -11.86 -24.67
N LYS A 38 1.47 -12.24 -25.15
CA LYS A 38 0.19 -12.20 -24.42
C LYS A 38 0.24 -12.87 -23.04
N ARG A 39 1.21 -13.76 -22.80
CA ARG A 39 1.41 -14.48 -21.53
C ARG A 39 2.15 -13.67 -20.47
N GLU A 40 3.04 -12.76 -20.85
CA GLU A 40 3.86 -11.99 -19.89
C GLU A 40 3.31 -10.58 -19.61
N ARG A 41 2.43 -10.06 -20.47
CA ARG A 41 1.78 -8.75 -20.28
C ARG A 41 0.91 -8.67 -19.03
N TYR A 42 0.38 -9.80 -18.57
CA TYR A 42 -0.56 -9.84 -17.45
C TYR A 42 -0.02 -10.70 -16.31
N ILE A 43 -0.41 -10.34 -15.10
CA ILE A 43 -0.31 -11.19 -13.91
C ILE A 43 -1.73 -11.48 -13.42
N GLU A 44 -2.00 -12.75 -13.16
CA GLU A 44 -3.28 -13.18 -12.59
C GLU A 44 -3.24 -13.07 -11.07
N THR A 45 -4.13 -12.25 -10.52
CA THR A 45 -4.28 -12.04 -9.08
C THR A 45 -5.71 -12.32 -8.68
N ASN A 46 -5.94 -13.36 -7.89
CA ASN A 46 -7.30 -13.77 -7.48
C ASN A 46 -8.30 -13.90 -8.66
N GLY A 47 -7.82 -14.34 -9.83
CA GLY A 47 -8.64 -14.52 -11.04
C GLY A 47 -8.80 -13.27 -11.91
N TYR A 48 -8.18 -12.15 -11.54
CA TYR A 48 -8.19 -10.91 -12.31
C TYR A 48 -6.85 -10.67 -13.01
N LYS A 49 -6.90 -10.12 -14.23
CA LYS A 49 -5.71 -9.86 -15.06
C LYS A 49 -5.22 -8.43 -14.87
N PHE A 50 -4.19 -8.25 -14.07
CA PHE A 50 -3.49 -6.96 -13.93
C PHE A 50 -2.43 -6.83 -15.01
N LEU A 51 -2.23 -5.62 -15.51
CA LEU A 51 -1.08 -5.32 -16.36
C LEU A 51 0.21 -5.48 -15.54
N ARG A 52 1.14 -6.29 -16.05
CA ARG A 52 2.47 -6.48 -15.46
C ARG A 52 3.48 -5.48 -16.02
N THR A 53 3.29 -5.09 -17.29
CA THR A 53 4.11 -4.12 -18.01
C THR A 53 3.23 -3.09 -18.70
N ILE A 54 3.78 -1.91 -18.95
CA ILE A 54 3.13 -0.81 -19.67
C ILE A 54 3.94 -0.50 -20.93
N ASN A 55 3.23 -0.13 -21.99
CA ASN A 55 3.86 0.33 -23.22
C ASN A 55 4.30 1.80 -23.07
N GLN A 56 5.18 2.27 -23.96
CA GLN A 56 5.70 3.64 -23.94
C GLN A 56 4.59 4.72 -23.93
N GLU A 57 3.52 4.54 -24.70
CA GLU A 57 2.37 5.47 -24.72
C GLU A 57 1.65 5.49 -23.37
N GLU A 58 1.38 4.31 -22.80
CA GLU A 58 0.71 4.15 -21.51
C GLU A 58 1.58 4.77 -20.39
N GLU A 59 2.90 4.63 -20.48
CA GLU A 59 3.86 5.26 -19.56
C GLU A 59 3.81 6.79 -19.60
N VAL A 60 3.76 7.39 -20.80
CA VAL A 60 3.66 8.85 -20.93
C VAL A 60 2.32 9.35 -20.38
N ILE A 61 1.22 8.66 -20.71
CA ILE A 61 -0.11 8.99 -20.19
C ILE A 61 -0.13 8.90 -18.67
N PHE A 62 0.43 7.81 -18.10
CA PHE A 62 0.52 7.64 -16.66
C PHE A 62 1.31 8.77 -16.00
N ARG A 63 2.50 9.09 -16.52
CA ARG A 63 3.36 10.17 -15.99
C ARG A 63 2.72 11.55 -16.03
N GLN A 64 1.92 11.85 -17.05
CA GLN A 64 1.32 13.17 -17.23
C GLN A 64 0.02 13.33 -16.44
N GLU A 65 -0.85 12.32 -16.50
CA GLU A 65 -2.22 12.45 -16.02
C GLU A 65 -2.45 11.79 -14.67
N PHE A 66 -1.71 10.73 -14.31
CA PHE A 66 -2.04 9.89 -13.15
C PHE A 66 -0.99 9.93 -12.03
N VAL A 67 0.27 10.23 -12.35
CA VAL A 67 1.31 10.42 -11.33
C VAL A 67 0.96 11.61 -10.45
N ARG A 68 1.23 11.47 -9.15
CA ARG A 68 1.07 12.52 -8.15
C ARG A 68 1.90 13.75 -8.54
N GLY A 69 1.25 14.92 -8.55
CA GLY A 69 1.89 16.16 -8.98
C GLY A 69 2.92 16.70 -7.99
N ASP A 70 3.84 17.53 -8.49
CA ASP A 70 5.05 18.00 -7.78
C ASP A 70 4.79 19.01 -6.64
N ASN A 71 3.53 19.21 -6.25
CA ASN A 71 3.13 20.21 -5.26
C ASN A 71 3.05 19.65 -3.82
N THR A 72 3.40 18.38 -3.60
CA THR A 72 3.37 17.76 -2.27
C THR A 72 4.76 17.81 -1.61
N PHE A 73 4.80 17.85 -0.28
CA PHE A 73 6.05 17.99 0.48
C PHE A 73 6.97 16.75 0.39
N ASP A 74 6.41 15.64 -0.04
CA ASP A 74 7.00 14.30 -0.14
C ASP A 74 7.08 13.82 -1.60
N THR A 75 7.07 14.78 -2.54
CA THR A 75 7.11 14.53 -3.99
C THR A 75 8.29 13.64 -4.39
N ASP A 76 9.46 13.86 -3.78
CA ASP A 76 10.72 13.20 -4.15
C ASP A 76 10.86 11.78 -3.57
N THR A 77 9.94 11.35 -2.71
CA THR A 77 9.97 10.03 -2.06
C THR A 77 8.79 9.17 -2.48
N VAL A 78 9.01 7.87 -2.61
CA VAL A 78 7.93 6.91 -2.91
C VAL A 78 7.03 6.76 -1.68
N VAL A 79 5.72 6.97 -1.85
CA VAL A 79 4.72 6.74 -0.80
C VAL A 79 3.63 5.78 -1.24
N ILE A 80 2.80 5.31 -0.30
CA ILE A 80 1.71 4.36 -0.56
C ILE A 80 0.76 4.87 -1.65
N ASN A 81 0.51 6.19 -1.72
CA ASN A 81 -0.31 6.79 -2.78
C ASN A 81 0.29 6.56 -4.18
N ASP A 82 1.62 6.69 -4.34
CA ASP A 82 2.27 6.46 -5.64
C ASP A 82 2.10 4.99 -6.09
N VAL A 83 2.22 4.04 -5.15
CA VAL A 83 1.99 2.60 -5.42
C VAL A 83 0.53 2.32 -5.74
N ARG A 84 -0.40 2.88 -4.98
CA ARG A 84 -1.85 2.72 -5.20
C ARG A 84 -2.25 3.24 -6.58
N ASP A 85 -1.78 4.43 -6.94
CA ASP A 85 -2.10 5.05 -8.22
C ASP A 85 -1.54 4.21 -9.38
N LEU A 86 -0.32 3.67 -9.25
CA LEU A 86 0.20 2.69 -10.20
C LEU A 86 -0.68 1.43 -10.28
N VAL A 87 -1.07 0.84 -9.16
CA VAL A 87 -1.92 -0.37 -9.16
C VAL A 87 -3.28 -0.12 -9.80
N LEU A 88 -3.91 1.04 -9.54
CA LEU A 88 -5.17 1.42 -10.18
C LEU A 88 -5.01 1.67 -11.68
N PHE A 89 -3.83 2.14 -12.13
CA PHE A 89 -3.54 2.24 -13.55
C PHE A 89 -3.41 0.85 -14.19
N LEU A 90 -2.78 -0.09 -13.50
CA LEU A 90 -2.57 -1.48 -13.96
C LEU A 90 -3.80 -2.38 -13.79
N SER A 91 -4.82 -1.96 -13.04
CA SER A 91 -5.97 -2.79 -12.71
C SER A 91 -6.90 -3.01 -13.90
N PRO A 92 -7.69 -4.10 -13.91
CA PRO A 92 -8.77 -4.27 -14.88
C PRO A 92 -9.75 -3.09 -14.89
N SER A 93 -10.34 -2.81 -16.04
CA SER A 93 -11.30 -1.72 -16.23
C SER A 93 -12.54 -1.85 -15.34
N GLU A 94 -12.94 -3.07 -15.01
CA GLU A 94 -14.12 -3.33 -14.17
C GLU A 94 -13.95 -2.84 -12.72
N PHE A 95 -12.71 -2.52 -12.31
CA PHE A 95 -12.40 -2.06 -10.95
C PHE A 95 -12.63 -0.55 -10.83
N LEU A 96 -12.61 0.20 -11.93
CA LEU A 96 -12.64 1.66 -11.93
C LEU A 96 -14.06 2.24 -11.79
N THR A 97 -14.84 1.66 -10.89
CA THR A 97 -16.15 2.19 -10.51
C THR A 97 -16.00 3.33 -9.53
N VAL A 98 -16.96 4.26 -9.54
CA VAL A 98 -17.00 5.39 -8.57
C VAL A 98 -16.90 4.87 -7.14
N LYS A 99 -17.68 3.83 -6.80
CA LYS A 99 -17.71 3.22 -5.46
C LYS A 99 -16.33 2.67 -5.04
N PHE A 100 -15.66 1.94 -5.92
CA PHE A 100 -14.37 1.31 -5.59
C PHE A 100 -13.23 2.33 -5.49
N ILE A 101 -13.17 3.29 -6.41
CA ILE A 101 -12.16 4.36 -6.37
C ILE A 101 -12.36 5.23 -5.14
N GLU A 102 -13.60 5.56 -4.77
CA GLU A 102 -13.84 6.30 -3.55
C GLU A 102 -13.42 5.50 -2.30
N PHE A 103 -13.73 4.20 -2.27
CA PHE A 103 -13.38 3.29 -1.17
C PHE A 103 -11.86 3.18 -0.95
N ILE A 104 -11.08 2.91 -2.01
CA ILE A 104 -9.63 2.68 -1.89
C ILE A 104 -8.87 3.94 -1.43
N HIS A 105 -9.49 5.12 -1.58
CA HIS A 105 -8.95 6.40 -1.12
C HIS A 105 -9.40 6.78 0.30
N LYS A 106 -10.23 5.98 0.97
CA LYS A 106 -10.63 6.27 2.36
C LYS A 106 -9.47 6.08 3.35
N PRO A 107 -9.38 6.91 4.40
CA PRO A 107 -8.39 6.77 5.47
C PRO A 107 -8.36 5.40 6.13
N ALA A 108 -9.50 4.75 6.34
CA ALA A 108 -9.56 3.41 6.91
C ALA A 108 -8.86 2.37 6.02
N VAL A 109 -9.05 2.45 4.70
CA VAL A 109 -8.40 1.56 3.74
C VAL A 109 -6.90 1.85 3.66
N HIS A 110 -6.50 3.12 3.66
CA HIS A 110 -5.08 3.48 3.74
C HIS A 110 -4.42 2.92 5.00
N ARG A 111 -5.08 2.99 6.18
CA ARG A 111 -4.58 2.39 7.43
C ARG A 111 -4.41 0.89 7.34
N LEU A 112 -5.36 0.20 6.71
CA LEU A 112 -5.26 -1.25 6.48
C LEU A 112 -4.11 -1.58 5.54
N LEU A 113 -3.98 -0.89 4.39
CA LEU A 113 -2.88 -1.11 3.45
C LEU A 113 -1.51 -0.86 4.11
N HIS A 114 -1.39 0.20 4.91
CA HIS A 114 -0.17 0.47 5.66
C HIS A 114 0.17 -0.66 6.65
N ALA A 115 -0.80 -1.10 7.45
CA ALA A 115 -0.60 -2.21 8.38
C ALA A 115 -0.26 -3.52 7.65
N LEU A 116 -0.85 -3.77 6.49
CA LEU A 116 -0.53 -4.93 5.65
C LEU A 116 0.92 -4.87 5.17
N ILE A 117 1.41 -3.73 4.69
CA ILE A 117 2.80 -3.59 4.23
C ILE A 117 3.78 -3.94 5.37
N ILE A 118 3.58 -3.37 6.56
CA ILE A 118 4.40 -3.67 7.75
C ILE A 118 4.33 -5.16 8.11
N TYR A 119 3.13 -5.73 8.15
CA TYR A 119 2.93 -7.15 8.43
C TYR A 119 3.66 -8.04 7.43
N PHE A 120 3.46 -7.80 6.14
CA PHE A 120 4.01 -8.64 5.08
C PHE A 120 5.52 -8.55 5.00
N GLU A 121 6.09 -7.40 5.29
CA GLU A 121 7.53 -7.29 5.40
C GLU A 121 8.09 -8.20 6.49
N TYR A 122 7.54 -8.16 7.70
CA TYR A 122 7.98 -9.04 8.78
C TYR A 122 7.68 -10.51 8.47
N PHE A 123 6.51 -10.80 7.89
CA PHE A 123 6.10 -12.15 7.50
C PHE A 123 7.05 -12.76 6.46
N LEU A 124 7.43 -12.03 5.41
CA LEU A 124 8.33 -12.54 4.39
C LEU A 124 9.72 -12.85 4.96
N ARG A 125 10.24 -11.99 5.85
CA ARG A 125 11.49 -12.27 6.57
C ARG A 125 11.37 -13.53 7.44
N MET A 126 10.22 -13.73 8.09
CA MET A 126 9.93 -14.95 8.85
C MET A 126 9.85 -16.20 7.96
N VAL A 127 9.25 -16.10 6.78
CA VAL A 127 9.20 -17.21 5.81
C VAL A 127 10.61 -17.55 5.33
N GLU A 128 11.43 -16.56 4.99
CA GLU A 128 12.82 -16.77 4.61
C GLU A 128 13.61 -17.47 5.72
N PHE A 129 13.48 -17.00 6.96
CA PHE A 129 14.08 -17.66 8.13
C PHE A 129 13.63 -19.12 8.25
N VAL A 130 12.34 -19.40 8.10
CA VAL A 130 11.81 -20.76 8.17
C VAL A 130 12.38 -21.65 7.07
N LEU A 131 12.50 -21.15 5.84
CA LEU A 131 13.03 -21.89 4.70
C LEU A 131 14.52 -22.21 4.87
N ILE A 132 15.31 -21.22 5.29
CA ILE A 132 16.74 -21.44 5.60
C ILE A 132 16.88 -22.53 6.66
N ARG A 133 16.05 -22.48 7.73
CA ARG A 133 16.08 -23.49 8.79
C ARG A 133 15.64 -24.86 8.32
N ARG A 134 14.67 -24.94 7.41
CA ARG A 134 14.24 -26.21 6.80
C ARG A 134 15.41 -26.86 6.05
N ASP A 135 16.15 -26.08 5.27
CA ASP A 135 17.28 -26.56 4.49
C ASP A 135 18.46 -27.00 5.40
N GLU A 136 18.73 -26.24 6.47
CA GLU A 136 19.74 -26.60 7.49
C GLU A 136 19.42 -27.93 8.19
N LEU A 137 18.15 -28.25 8.42
CA LEU A 137 17.72 -29.49 9.09
C LEU A 137 17.67 -30.70 8.15
N ALA A 138 17.37 -30.48 6.86
CA ALA A 138 17.26 -31.54 5.87
C ALA A 138 18.62 -31.93 5.25
N GLY A 139 19.66 -31.12 5.43
CA GLY A 139 20.99 -31.34 4.86
C GLY A 139 21.86 -32.35 5.61
N ASN A 140 22.98 -32.74 4.98
CA ASN A 140 24.00 -33.63 5.55
C ASN A 140 24.73 -33.04 6.78
N MET A 141 24.50 -31.76 7.10
CA MET A 141 24.97 -31.06 8.30
C MET A 141 23.82 -30.71 9.25
N ALA A 142 22.84 -31.61 9.39
CA ALA A 142 21.68 -31.42 10.24
C ALA A 142 22.07 -30.95 11.66
N GLN A 143 21.66 -29.72 12.00
CA GLN A 143 21.95 -29.13 13.31
C GLN A 143 20.85 -29.49 14.33
N ILE A 144 21.26 -29.93 15.53
CA ILE A 144 20.35 -30.16 16.66
C ILE A 144 19.85 -28.79 17.16
N GLN A 145 18.54 -28.65 17.31
CA GLN A 145 17.94 -27.41 17.82
C GLN A 145 18.12 -27.32 19.34
N SER A 146 18.62 -26.18 19.81
CA SER A 146 18.70 -25.89 21.24
C SER A 146 17.36 -25.36 21.78
N GLU A 147 17.14 -25.47 23.09
CA GLU A 147 15.98 -24.88 23.77
C GLU A 147 15.87 -23.36 23.50
N GLN A 148 17.00 -22.66 23.54
CA GLN A 148 17.08 -21.23 23.21
C GLN A 148 16.57 -20.91 21.80
N THR A 149 16.82 -21.81 20.84
CA THR A 149 16.33 -21.64 19.46
C THR A 149 14.81 -21.74 19.38
N ASN A 150 14.21 -22.60 20.22
CA ASN A 150 12.75 -22.75 20.30
C ASN A 150 12.10 -21.55 21.00
N ASP A 151 12.74 -20.99 22.02
CA ASP A 151 12.28 -19.77 22.68
C ASP A 151 12.31 -18.57 21.73
N MET A 152 13.37 -18.40 20.95
CA MET A 152 13.45 -17.33 19.94
C MET A 152 12.36 -17.47 18.87
N LYS A 153 12.12 -18.68 18.37
CA LYS A 153 11.02 -18.96 17.43
C LYS A 153 9.67 -18.57 18.03
N ARG A 154 9.44 -18.89 19.29
CA ARG A 154 8.21 -18.52 20.02
C ARG A 154 8.04 -17.00 20.08
N ILE A 155 9.10 -16.26 20.41
CA ILE A 155 9.08 -14.79 20.44
C ILE A 155 8.78 -14.21 19.06
N PHE A 156 9.44 -14.72 18.02
CA PHE A 156 9.19 -14.28 16.65
C PHE A 156 7.73 -14.51 16.20
N SER A 157 7.14 -15.64 16.60
CA SER A 157 5.73 -15.93 16.35
C SER A 157 4.80 -14.95 17.07
N ILE A 158 5.14 -14.54 18.30
CA ILE A 158 4.41 -13.50 19.04
C ILE A 158 4.48 -12.18 18.28
N TYR A 159 5.65 -11.75 17.78
CA TYR A 159 5.76 -10.50 17.01
C TYR A 159 4.95 -10.51 15.74
N LEU A 160 4.89 -11.65 15.05
CA LEU A 160 4.07 -11.81 13.87
C LEU A 160 2.57 -11.70 14.19
N SER A 161 2.13 -12.29 15.31
CA SER A 161 0.75 -12.17 15.81
C SER A 161 0.40 -10.71 16.17
N GLN A 162 1.32 -9.96 16.78
CA GLN A 162 1.13 -8.53 17.07
C GLN A 162 0.92 -7.66 15.82
N TYR A 163 1.74 -7.84 14.79
CA TYR A 163 1.50 -7.17 13.51
C TYR A 163 0.18 -7.61 12.88
N ARG A 164 -0.20 -8.88 13.02
CA ARG A 164 -1.49 -9.38 12.54
C ARG A 164 -2.66 -8.76 13.30
N MET A 165 -2.56 -8.54 14.61
CA MET A 165 -3.55 -7.81 15.40
C MET A 165 -3.74 -6.38 14.90
N LEU A 166 -2.65 -5.69 14.53
CA LEU A 166 -2.71 -4.34 13.96
C LEU A 166 -3.47 -4.34 12.61
N VAL A 167 -3.21 -5.32 11.75
CA VAL A 167 -3.96 -5.52 10.49
C VAL A 167 -5.44 -5.82 10.80
N ALA A 168 -5.70 -6.75 11.70
CA ALA A 168 -7.03 -7.20 12.06
C ALA A 168 -7.90 -6.06 12.59
N ARG A 169 -7.34 -5.25 13.48
CA ARG A 169 -7.97 -4.05 14.03
C ARG A 169 -8.37 -3.08 12.91
N ASN A 170 -7.46 -2.76 11.99
CA ASN A 170 -7.76 -1.85 10.87
C ASN A 170 -8.79 -2.45 9.90
N TYR A 171 -8.76 -3.76 9.69
CA TYR A 171 -9.76 -4.46 8.88
C TYR A 171 -11.14 -4.48 9.54
N SER A 172 -11.19 -4.64 10.87
CA SER A 172 -12.46 -4.65 11.62
C SER A 172 -13.21 -3.33 11.53
N ALA A 173 -12.51 -2.19 11.50
CA ALA A 173 -13.12 -0.87 11.32
C ALA A 173 -13.80 -0.74 9.95
N ILE A 174 -13.20 -1.34 8.92
CA ILE A 174 -13.78 -1.42 7.57
C ILE A 174 -15.02 -2.32 7.58
N LEU A 175 -14.93 -3.54 8.15
CA LEU A 175 -16.04 -4.50 8.19
C LEU A 175 -17.26 -3.99 8.96
N LYS A 176 -17.04 -3.28 10.06
CA LYS A 176 -18.11 -2.68 10.87
C LYS A 176 -18.74 -1.46 10.20
N GLY A 177 -18.15 -0.94 9.12
CA GLY A 177 -18.62 0.27 8.47
C GLY A 177 -18.47 1.51 9.36
N GLU A 178 -17.45 1.57 10.23
CA GLU A 178 -17.26 2.69 11.15
C GLU A 178 -17.02 4.00 10.39
N GLY A 179 -17.70 5.08 10.81
CA GLY A 179 -17.49 6.42 10.27
C GLY A 179 -17.79 6.55 8.78
N ASP A 180 -16.79 6.95 7.98
CA ASP A 180 -16.90 7.18 6.54
C ASP A 180 -16.97 5.89 5.71
N MET A 181 -16.89 4.73 6.36
CA MET A 181 -17.02 3.42 5.72
C MET A 181 -18.47 2.94 5.60
N ALA A 182 -19.40 3.52 6.37
CA ALA A 182 -20.81 3.10 6.42
C ALA A 182 -21.49 3.07 5.03
N GLN A 183 -21.12 4.00 4.15
CA GLN A 183 -21.68 4.13 2.81
C GLN A 183 -21.32 2.97 1.85
N PHE A 184 -20.30 2.17 2.17
CA PHE A 184 -19.84 1.08 1.29
C PHE A 184 -20.47 -0.26 1.62
N TYR A 185 -20.99 -0.42 2.84
CA TYR A 185 -21.54 -1.67 3.35
C TYR A 185 -23.06 -1.62 3.44
N HIS A 186 -23.70 -2.71 3.02
CA HIS A 186 -25.15 -2.86 3.05
C HIS A 186 -25.66 -3.52 4.35
N MET A 187 -24.80 -3.64 5.36
CA MET A 187 -25.15 -4.17 6.67
C MET A 187 -26.08 -3.17 7.39
N LYS A 188 -27.40 -3.38 7.29
CA LYS A 188 -28.32 -2.83 8.29
C LYS A 188 -28.06 -3.59 9.59
N GLU A 189 -27.67 -2.89 10.66
CA GLU A 189 -27.39 -3.45 12.01
C GLU A 189 -28.45 -4.44 12.51
N ILE A 190 -29.69 -4.31 12.01
CA ILE A 190 -30.85 -5.08 12.47
C ILE A 190 -31.02 -6.40 11.70
N VAL A 191 -30.52 -6.52 10.45
CA VAL A 191 -30.90 -7.63 9.57
C VAL A 191 -29.71 -8.50 9.14
N ASN A 192 -28.46 -8.00 9.18
CA ASN A 192 -27.26 -8.76 8.77
C ASN A 192 -27.36 -9.47 7.39
N ILE A 193 -28.22 -8.98 6.49
CA ILE A 193 -28.35 -9.52 5.12
C ILE A 193 -27.52 -8.66 4.17
N SER A 194 -26.31 -9.13 3.84
CA SER A 194 -25.48 -8.56 2.77
C SER A 194 -26.10 -8.81 1.39
N ALA A 195 -25.81 -7.96 0.41
CA ALA A 195 -26.05 -8.29 -1.00
C ALA A 195 -24.95 -9.26 -1.45
N THR A 196 -25.08 -10.53 -1.06
CA THR A 196 -24.00 -11.53 -0.99
C THR A 196 -23.09 -11.58 -2.21
N ILE A 197 -23.62 -11.46 -3.43
CA ILE A 197 -22.83 -11.52 -4.67
C ILE A 197 -22.07 -10.20 -4.94
N LYS A 198 -22.70 -9.05 -4.74
CA LYS A 198 -22.08 -7.74 -5.01
C LYS A 198 -20.97 -7.44 -4.00
N ASP A 199 -21.24 -7.71 -2.73
CA ASP A 199 -20.29 -7.51 -1.64
C ASP A 199 -19.10 -8.49 -1.77
N LYS A 200 -19.36 -9.73 -2.21
CA LYS A 200 -18.31 -10.68 -2.59
C LYS A 200 -17.42 -10.10 -3.70
N TYR A 201 -17.99 -9.70 -4.84
CA TYR A 201 -17.20 -9.17 -5.95
C TYR A 201 -16.36 -7.96 -5.53
N PHE A 202 -16.95 -7.04 -4.76
CA PHE A 202 -16.24 -5.87 -4.22
C PHE A 202 -15.07 -6.26 -3.30
N HIS A 203 -15.27 -7.25 -2.42
CA HIS A 203 -14.22 -7.77 -1.55
C HIS A 203 -13.10 -8.46 -2.36
N GLU A 204 -13.45 -9.24 -3.38
CA GLU A 204 -12.49 -9.91 -4.26
C GLU A 204 -11.64 -8.89 -5.03
N GLN A 205 -12.25 -7.82 -5.56
CA GLN A 205 -11.53 -6.72 -6.20
C GLN A 205 -10.57 -6.03 -5.22
N PHE A 206 -11.04 -5.76 -4.00
CA PHE A 206 -10.22 -5.13 -2.97
C PHE A 206 -9.00 -5.99 -2.61
N LEU A 207 -9.19 -7.29 -2.38
CA LEU A 207 -8.09 -8.21 -2.09
C LEU A 207 -7.08 -8.25 -3.23
N ALA A 208 -7.53 -8.33 -4.48
CA ALA A 208 -6.63 -8.36 -5.62
C ALA A 208 -5.77 -7.08 -5.72
N VAL A 209 -6.37 -5.91 -5.49
CA VAL A 209 -5.65 -4.63 -5.43
C VAL A 209 -4.68 -4.58 -4.24
N ALA A 210 -5.10 -5.05 -3.06
CA ALA A 210 -4.24 -5.08 -1.87
C ALA A 210 -3.00 -5.97 -2.08
N ILE A 211 -3.15 -7.14 -2.74
CA ILE A 211 -2.04 -8.02 -3.09
C ILE A 211 -1.04 -7.28 -4.00
N GLN A 212 -1.54 -6.61 -5.04
CA GLN A 212 -0.69 -5.85 -5.96
C GLN A 212 0.03 -4.70 -5.26
N ILE A 213 -0.65 -3.96 -4.38
CA ILE A 213 -0.04 -2.87 -3.60
C ILE A 213 1.09 -3.41 -2.72
N VAL A 214 0.84 -4.46 -1.95
CA VAL A 214 1.86 -5.06 -1.08
C VAL A 214 3.02 -5.61 -1.90
N TRP A 215 2.73 -6.35 -2.98
CA TRP A 215 3.76 -6.93 -3.84
C TRP A 215 4.68 -5.87 -4.47
N ILE A 216 4.11 -4.81 -5.05
CA ILE A 216 4.91 -3.72 -5.62
C ILE A 216 5.72 -3.02 -4.52
N THR A 217 5.10 -2.76 -3.38
CA THR A 217 5.77 -2.09 -2.26
C THR A 217 6.97 -2.90 -1.77
N LEU A 218 6.85 -4.24 -1.70
CA LEU A 218 7.90 -5.15 -1.23
C LEU A 218 8.81 -5.63 -2.39
N HIS A 219 9.24 -4.70 -3.24
CA HIS A 219 10.20 -4.91 -4.33
C HIS A 219 9.80 -5.96 -5.38
N ARG A 220 8.50 -6.24 -5.55
CA ARG A 220 7.97 -7.25 -6.47
C ARG A 220 8.55 -8.66 -6.24
N ARG A 221 8.90 -8.99 -5.00
CA ARG A 221 9.44 -10.31 -4.61
C ARG A 221 8.34 -11.20 -4.02
N ALA A 222 8.58 -12.52 -4.05
CA ALA A 222 7.77 -13.54 -3.38
C ALA A 222 6.24 -13.44 -3.64
N TYR A 223 5.84 -13.11 -4.88
CA TYR A 223 4.43 -12.86 -5.24
C TYR A 223 3.46 -13.94 -4.74
N TYR A 224 3.75 -15.22 -5.02
CA TYR A 224 2.87 -16.32 -4.63
C TYR A 224 2.78 -16.52 -3.12
N VAL A 225 3.83 -16.18 -2.36
CA VAL A 225 3.80 -16.20 -0.89
C VAL A 225 2.90 -15.08 -0.37
N ILE A 226 2.98 -13.89 -0.96
CA ILE A 226 2.11 -12.75 -0.63
C ILE A 226 0.65 -13.06 -0.97
N GLU A 227 0.37 -13.56 -2.18
CA GLU A 227 -0.99 -13.91 -2.62
C GLU A 227 -1.60 -14.99 -1.72
N MET A 228 -0.84 -16.05 -1.43
CA MET A 228 -1.27 -17.13 -0.54
C MET A 228 -1.60 -16.63 0.86
N GLU A 229 -0.69 -15.88 1.49
CA GLU A 229 -0.88 -15.38 2.85
C GLU A 229 -2.00 -14.33 2.93
N MET A 230 -2.14 -13.46 1.91
CA MET A 230 -3.25 -12.51 1.87
C MET A 230 -4.58 -13.25 1.81
N ASN A 231 -4.71 -14.25 0.94
CA ASN A 231 -5.92 -15.06 0.87
C ASN A 231 -6.19 -15.81 2.17
N ARG A 232 -5.14 -16.34 2.82
CA ARG A 232 -5.26 -16.98 4.14
C ARG A 232 -5.80 -16.01 5.19
N LEU A 233 -5.19 -14.83 5.34
CA LEU A 233 -5.56 -13.85 6.37
C LEU A 233 -7.02 -13.41 6.28
N PHE A 234 -7.52 -13.20 5.05
CA PHE A 234 -8.85 -12.64 4.84
C PHE A 234 -9.93 -13.72 4.68
N ARG A 235 -9.59 -14.92 4.17
CA ARG A 235 -10.58 -15.97 3.89
C ARG A 235 -10.50 -17.17 4.82
N SER A 236 -9.34 -17.44 5.41
CA SER A 236 -8.91 -18.74 6.01
C SER A 236 -8.49 -19.79 5.00
N GLU A 237 -7.82 -20.84 5.50
CA GLU A 237 -7.27 -21.95 4.72
C GLU A 237 -8.33 -22.76 3.97
N HIS A 238 -9.59 -22.76 4.44
CA HIS A 238 -10.70 -23.48 3.79
C HIS A 238 -11.02 -22.96 2.38
N PHE A 239 -10.75 -21.69 2.12
CA PHE A 239 -11.19 -21.00 0.91
C PHE A 239 -10.01 -20.54 0.04
N ILE A 240 -8.81 -21.07 0.31
CA ILE A 240 -7.63 -20.84 -0.53
C ILE A 240 -7.71 -21.78 -1.73
N VAL A 241 -7.54 -21.21 -2.93
CA VAL A 241 -7.37 -22.02 -4.15
C VAL A 241 -6.02 -22.69 -4.08
N ASN A 242 -5.98 -24.02 -4.15
CA ASN A 242 -4.73 -24.76 -4.17
C ASN A 242 -4.02 -24.51 -5.52
N LYS A 243 -2.93 -23.75 -5.48
CA LYS A 243 -2.07 -23.49 -6.64
C LYS A 243 -0.74 -24.23 -6.47
N PRO A 244 -0.17 -24.83 -7.53
CA PRO A 244 1.11 -25.55 -7.43
C PRO A 244 2.27 -24.63 -7.05
N GLU A 245 2.19 -23.33 -7.35
CA GLU A 245 3.21 -22.33 -7.03
C GLU A 245 3.19 -21.90 -5.55
N TYR A 246 2.14 -22.27 -4.80
CA TYR A 246 2.06 -21.92 -3.38
C TYR A 246 3.02 -22.77 -2.55
N LEU A 247 3.74 -22.07 -1.67
CA LEU A 247 4.69 -22.69 -0.78
C LEU A 247 3.96 -23.56 0.25
N LYS A 248 4.39 -24.81 0.38
CA LYS A 248 3.83 -25.75 1.36
C LYS A 248 4.64 -25.70 2.64
N PHE A 249 3.95 -25.46 3.75
CA PHE A 249 4.51 -25.47 5.09
C PHE A 249 4.17 -26.79 5.80
N THR A 250 5.10 -27.29 6.60
CA THR A 250 4.88 -28.38 7.54
C THR A 250 4.01 -27.90 8.71
N PRO A 251 3.36 -28.81 9.46
CA PRO A 251 2.52 -28.41 10.60
C PRO A 251 3.24 -27.56 11.65
N LEU A 252 4.53 -27.81 11.87
CA LEU A 252 5.35 -27.03 12.82
C LEU A 252 5.57 -25.60 12.32
N GLU A 253 5.88 -25.43 11.03
CA GLU A 253 6.07 -24.12 10.42
C GLU A 253 4.75 -23.35 10.34
N VAL A 254 3.65 -24.04 10.05
CA VAL A 254 2.29 -23.50 10.14
C VAL A 254 2.01 -22.96 11.53
N SER A 255 2.31 -23.73 12.58
CA SER A 255 2.12 -23.28 13.97
C SER A 255 2.95 -22.03 14.30
N LEU A 256 4.18 -21.96 13.79
CA LEU A 256 5.06 -20.82 13.96
C LEU A 256 4.55 -19.57 13.24
N LEU A 257 4.19 -19.70 11.95
CA LEU A 257 3.81 -18.60 11.08
C LEU A 257 2.38 -18.12 11.35
N TYR A 258 1.43 -19.02 11.57
CA TYR A 258 0.02 -18.66 11.70
C TYR A 258 -0.36 -18.31 13.13
N GLY A 259 0.52 -18.57 14.10
CA GLY A 259 0.30 -18.21 15.50
C GLY A 259 -0.74 -19.09 16.20
N ARG A 260 -0.96 -18.81 17.49
CA ARG A 260 -1.75 -19.68 18.38
C ARG A 260 -3.26 -19.56 18.20
N ASN A 261 -3.72 -18.41 17.71
CA ASN A 261 -5.14 -18.11 17.58
C ASN A 261 -5.76 -18.65 16.28
N ASN A 262 -4.95 -19.11 15.33
CA ASN A 262 -5.43 -19.67 14.08
C ASN A 262 -6.07 -21.06 14.32
N ARG A 263 -7.40 -21.09 14.39
CA ARG A 263 -8.20 -22.30 14.54
C ARG A 263 -8.94 -22.61 13.25
N LEU A 264 -8.78 -23.84 12.79
CA LEU A 264 -9.59 -24.40 11.72
C LEU A 264 -10.82 -25.07 12.33
N VAL A 265 -11.98 -24.52 12.03
CA VAL A 265 -13.29 -25.05 12.43
C VAL A 265 -14.10 -25.40 11.18
N ASN A 266 -15.32 -25.92 11.32
CA ASN A 266 -16.18 -26.17 10.17
C ASN A 266 -16.33 -24.92 9.30
N TYR A 267 -16.28 -25.07 7.97
CA TYR A 267 -16.35 -23.95 7.01
C TYR A 267 -17.54 -23.01 7.21
N ARG A 268 -18.66 -23.48 7.80
CA ARG A 268 -19.84 -22.65 8.09
C ARG A 268 -19.64 -21.69 9.27
N SER A 269 -18.81 -22.08 10.24
CA SER A 269 -18.48 -21.26 11.42
C SER A 269 -17.08 -20.65 11.32
N GLN A 270 -16.40 -20.85 10.19
CA GLN A 270 -15.06 -20.37 9.96
C GLN A 270 -15.06 -18.85 9.80
N VAL A 271 -14.31 -18.18 10.67
CA VAL A 271 -14.03 -16.75 10.58
C VAL A 271 -12.62 -16.55 10.02
N SER A 272 -12.37 -15.41 9.38
CA SER A 272 -11.04 -15.08 8.88
C SER A 272 -10.00 -15.06 10.01
N PRO A 273 -8.76 -15.51 9.76
CA PRO A 273 -7.69 -15.48 10.76
C PRO A 273 -7.47 -14.10 11.40
N LEU A 274 -7.65 -13.02 10.63
CA LEU A 274 -7.60 -11.67 11.18
C LEU A 274 -8.61 -11.46 12.31
N ILE A 275 -9.86 -11.86 12.12
CA ILE A 275 -10.88 -11.67 13.16
C ILE A 275 -10.68 -12.65 14.32
N GLN A 276 -10.11 -13.83 14.07
CA GLN A 276 -9.73 -14.76 15.15
C GLN A 276 -8.68 -14.16 16.09
N GLU A 277 -7.72 -13.39 15.58
CA GLU A 277 -6.73 -12.69 16.43
C GLU A 277 -7.40 -11.71 17.42
N LEU A 278 -8.56 -11.16 17.07
CA LEU A 278 -9.28 -10.23 17.93
C LEU A 278 -10.16 -10.92 18.99
N GLN A 279 -10.34 -12.24 18.91
CA GLN A 279 -11.18 -12.99 19.86
C GLN A 279 -10.46 -13.26 21.20
N LEU A 280 -9.14 -13.48 21.15
CA LEU A 280 -8.31 -13.83 22.31
C LEU A 280 -7.05 -12.98 22.30
N ILE A 281 -7.13 -11.82 22.95
CA ILE A 281 -6.04 -10.86 23.02
C ILE A 281 -5.39 -10.94 24.42
N PRO A 282 -4.08 -11.23 24.50
CA PRO A 282 -3.35 -11.13 25.76
C PRO A 282 -3.40 -9.72 26.34
N GLU A 283 -3.44 -9.58 27.67
CA GLU A 283 -3.53 -8.27 28.33
C GLU A 283 -2.33 -7.37 27.96
N GLU A 284 -1.15 -7.96 27.84
CA GLU A 284 0.08 -7.29 27.42
C GLU A 284 0.03 -6.74 25.98
N ASP A 285 -0.84 -7.27 25.11
CA ASP A 285 -0.96 -6.85 23.72
C ASP A 285 -2.14 -5.89 23.47
N LEU A 286 -3.01 -5.69 24.46
CA LEU A 286 -4.14 -4.75 24.36
C LEU A 286 -3.77 -3.34 23.87
N PRO A 287 -2.61 -2.74 24.25
CA PRO A 287 -2.24 -1.41 23.78
C PRO A 287 -2.10 -1.31 22.26
N ILE A 288 -1.79 -2.42 21.58
CA ILE A 288 -1.62 -2.47 20.11
C ILE A 288 -2.89 -2.04 19.38
N LEU A 289 -4.07 -2.32 19.95
CA LEU A 289 -5.36 -1.95 19.35
C LEU A 289 -5.56 -0.43 19.23
N TRP A 290 -4.87 0.36 20.05
CA TRP A 290 -4.99 1.81 20.11
C TRP A 290 -3.88 2.55 19.36
N ILE A 291 -2.88 1.81 18.84
CA ILE A 291 -1.75 2.37 18.10
C ILE A 291 -2.26 3.21 16.93
N GLY A 292 -1.75 4.44 16.84
CA GLY A 292 -2.12 5.42 15.81
C GLY A 292 -3.39 6.22 16.08
N GLU A 293 -4.14 5.93 17.16
CA GLU A 293 -5.21 6.79 17.68
C GLU A 293 -4.82 7.50 18.98
N ARG A 294 -4.03 6.82 19.81
CA ARG A 294 -3.55 7.33 21.09
C ARG A 294 -2.06 7.04 21.19
N LYS A 295 -1.33 7.93 21.88
CA LYS A 295 0.10 7.74 22.10
C LYS A 295 0.34 6.70 23.19
N TYR A 296 1.14 5.69 22.93
CA TYR A 296 1.56 4.72 23.94
C TYR A 296 2.51 5.40 24.95
N ARG A 297 2.28 5.12 26.24
CA ARG A 297 3.07 5.68 27.36
C ARG A 297 3.65 4.63 28.28
N GLY A 298 3.40 3.35 28.02
CA GLY A 298 3.88 2.25 28.85
C GLY A 298 5.38 1.97 28.64
N THR A 299 5.88 0.97 29.37
CA THR A 299 7.29 0.58 29.34
C THR A 299 7.61 -0.59 28.41
N ASP A 300 6.62 -1.14 27.69
CA ASP A 300 6.87 -2.22 26.73
C ASP A 300 7.56 -1.67 25.47
N THR A 301 8.85 -1.97 25.33
CA THR A 301 9.69 -1.54 24.20
C THR A 301 9.16 -2.05 22.86
N ARG A 302 8.55 -3.24 22.83
CA ARG A 302 8.01 -3.82 21.62
C ARG A 302 6.80 -3.04 21.11
N ILE A 303 5.93 -2.60 22.02
CA ILE A 303 4.76 -1.77 21.65
C ILE A 303 5.21 -0.40 21.16
N VAL A 304 6.22 0.20 21.80
CA VAL A 304 6.83 1.46 21.33
C VAL A 304 7.38 1.30 19.92
N GLN A 305 8.06 0.18 19.63
CA GLN A 305 8.58 -0.10 18.29
C GLN A 305 7.46 -0.19 17.24
N ILE A 306 6.41 -1.00 17.49
CA ILE A 306 5.26 -1.11 16.58
C ILE A 306 4.58 0.25 16.39
N GLU A 307 4.45 1.03 17.47
CA GLU A 307 3.86 2.36 17.40
C GLU A 307 4.67 3.30 16.50
N LEU A 308 6.00 3.33 16.67
CA LEU A 308 6.91 4.15 15.86
C LEU A 308 6.81 3.76 14.38
N GLU A 309 6.94 2.48 14.06
CA GLU A 309 6.82 1.94 12.70
C GLU A 309 5.47 2.32 12.07
N TYR A 310 4.38 2.24 12.85
CA TYR A 310 3.05 2.53 12.33
C TYR A 310 2.73 4.02 12.19
N ILE A 311 3.23 4.89 13.08
CA ILE A 311 2.89 6.33 13.12
C ILE A 311 3.79 7.16 12.19
N VAL A 312 5.07 6.80 12.06
CA VAL A 312 6.02 7.57 11.24
C VAL A 312 5.58 7.55 9.77
N PRO A 313 5.44 8.71 9.12
CA PRO A 313 5.12 8.77 7.69
C PRO A 313 6.20 8.08 6.84
N GLY A 314 5.80 7.42 5.76
CA GLY A 314 6.71 6.76 4.81
C GLY A 314 7.98 7.57 4.45
N PRO A 315 7.86 8.86 4.07
CA PRO A 315 9.02 9.71 3.75
C PRO A 315 10.04 9.91 4.89
N GLN A 316 9.65 9.65 6.14
CA GLN A 316 10.44 9.90 7.34
C GLN A 316 10.94 8.60 7.99
N LEU A 317 10.69 7.43 7.40
CA LEU A 317 11.10 6.14 7.95
C LEU A 317 12.63 6.03 8.15
N PHE A 318 13.41 6.68 7.27
CA PHE A 318 14.88 6.74 7.40
C PHE A 318 15.34 7.38 8.72
N MET A 319 14.53 8.23 9.36
CA MET A 319 14.88 8.88 10.63
C MET A 319 14.86 7.92 11.82
N ILE A 320 14.14 6.80 11.70
CA ILE A 320 14.05 5.76 12.74
C ILE A 320 14.81 4.49 12.36
N ASP A 321 15.62 4.52 11.30
CA ASP A 321 16.35 3.36 10.74
C ASP A 321 15.42 2.14 10.50
N VAL A 322 14.22 2.41 10.02
CA VAL A 322 13.27 1.39 9.57
C VAL A 322 13.01 1.61 8.08
N THR A 323 12.81 0.52 7.36
CA THR A 323 12.36 0.56 5.97
C THR A 323 11.16 -0.35 5.83
N HIS A 324 10.25 0.03 4.94
CA HIS A 324 9.05 -0.74 4.60
C HIS A 324 8.98 -0.92 3.09
N GLY A 325 9.77 -1.88 2.59
CA GLY A 325 9.96 -2.07 1.15
C GLY A 325 10.51 -0.80 0.48
N ILE A 326 9.85 -0.33 -0.58
CA ILE A 326 10.27 0.88 -1.32
C ILE A 326 9.79 2.20 -0.69
N LEU A 327 9.00 2.17 0.39
CA LEU A 327 8.42 3.38 0.98
C LEU A 327 9.49 4.27 1.59
N GLY A 328 9.42 5.57 1.31
CA GLY A 328 10.38 6.57 1.77
C GLY A 328 11.65 6.65 0.93
N HIS A 329 11.85 5.73 -0.01
CA HIS A 329 13.03 5.76 -0.87
C HIS A 329 12.93 6.91 -1.89
N PRO A 330 14.06 7.49 -2.34
CA PRO A 330 14.06 8.53 -3.36
C PRO A 330 13.49 8.01 -4.69
N LYS A 331 12.50 8.70 -5.26
CA LYS A 331 11.89 8.34 -6.55
C LYS A 331 12.88 8.31 -7.69
N THR A 332 13.97 9.07 -7.60
CA THR A 332 15.07 9.09 -8.58
C THR A 332 15.74 7.73 -8.79
N LEU A 333 15.62 6.82 -7.81
CA LEU A 333 16.15 5.46 -7.88
C LEU A 333 15.19 4.49 -8.60
N TYR A 334 13.99 4.91 -8.96
CA TYR A 334 12.95 4.05 -9.49
C TYR A 334 12.50 4.45 -10.89
N ASP A 335 12.07 3.47 -11.67
CA ASP A 335 11.34 3.72 -12.91
C ASP A 335 9.84 3.99 -12.64
N THR A 336 9.06 4.20 -13.70
CA THR A 336 7.60 4.42 -13.64
C THR A 336 6.82 3.25 -13.07
N MET A 337 7.33 2.04 -13.26
CA MET A 337 6.75 0.81 -12.74
C MET A 337 7.21 0.53 -11.30
N LEU A 338 7.93 1.47 -10.68
CA LEU A 338 8.51 1.38 -9.35
C LEU A 338 9.49 0.19 -9.21
N ASN A 339 10.21 -0.13 -10.29
CA ASN A 339 11.35 -1.04 -10.25
C ASN A 339 12.62 -0.26 -9.91
N LEU A 340 13.49 -0.87 -9.10
CA LEU A 340 14.74 -0.27 -8.67
C LEU A 340 15.76 -0.23 -9.83
N ASN A 341 16.28 0.97 -10.12
CA ASN A 341 17.31 1.20 -11.11
C ASN A 341 18.70 1.01 -10.48
N TRP A 342 19.26 -0.19 -10.58
CA TRP A 342 20.58 -0.52 -10.02
C TRP A 342 21.72 0.41 -10.47
N PRO A 343 21.82 0.83 -11.75
CA PRO A 343 22.74 1.89 -12.15
C PRO A 343 22.62 3.15 -11.30
N ALA A 344 21.40 3.67 -11.07
CA ALA A 344 21.19 4.87 -10.24
C ALA A 344 21.63 4.63 -8.79
N VAL A 345 21.35 3.46 -8.22
CA VAL A 345 21.79 3.06 -6.87
C VAL A 345 23.32 3.04 -6.77
N ARG A 346 24.02 2.52 -7.79
CA ARG A 346 25.50 2.48 -7.80
C ARG A 346 26.11 3.88 -7.80
N PHE A 347 25.48 4.84 -8.48
CA PHE A 347 25.94 6.23 -8.50
C PHE A 347 25.50 7.06 -7.29
N ALA A 348 24.60 6.52 -6.45
CA ALA A 348 24.11 7.18 -5.24
C ALA A 348 25.05 7.01 -4.01
N ASN A 349 26.18 6.29 -4.16
CA ASN A 349 27.22 6.12 -3.14
C ASN A 349 26.73 5.51 -1.80
N PHE A 350 25.74 4.62 -1.85
CA PHE A 350 25.35 3.85 -0.66
C PHE A 350 26.46 2.87 -0.26
N SER A 351 26.69 2.72 1.04
CA SER A 351 27.68 1.81 1.61
C SER A 351 27.10 1.06 2.81
N ILE A 352 27.82 0.04 3.30
CA ILE A 352 27.42 -0.65 4.53
C ILE A 352 27.39 0.31 5.72
N GLU A 353 28.11 1.43 5.71
CA GLU A 353 28.08 2.44 6.79
C GLU A 353 27.03 3.53 6.56
N TYR A 354 26.73 3.84 5.29
CA TYR A 354 25.80 4.88 4.88
C TYR A 354 24.75 4.33 3.93
N ASP A 355 23.68 3.78 4.52
CA ASP A 355 22.53 3.23 3.80
C ASP A 355 21.23 3.56 4.56
N PRO A 356 20.76 4.82 4.47
CA PRO A 356 19.58 5.28 5.20
C PRO A 356 18.27 4.60 4.75
N TYR A 357 18.32 3.90 3.61
CA TYR A 357 17.18 3.23 2.99
C TYR A 357 17.34 1.70 2.96
N GLN A 358 18.32 1.16 3.68
CA GLN A 358 18.59 -0.28 3.80
C GLN A 358 18.62 -1.04 2.45
N ILE A 359 19.02 -0.37 1.37
CA ILE A 359 19.09 -0.93 0.01
C ILE A 359 20.25 -1.93 -0.10
N VAL A 360 21.38 -1.63 0.53
CA VAL A 360 22.61 -2.44 0.54
C VAL A 360 22.65 -3.35 1.76
N ARG A 361 22.37 -2.82 2.97
CA ARG A 361 22.40 -3.58 4.23
C ARG A 361 21.41 -4.73 4.24
N GLN A 362 20.32 -4.58 3.49
CA GLN A 362 19.14 -5.43 3.45
C GLN A 362 18.50 -5.60 4.84
N PRO A 363 17.18 -5.45 4.93
CA PRO A 363 16.51 -5.62 6.21
C PRO A 363 16.59 -7.06 6.72
N CYS A 364 16.95 -7.25 8.00
CA CYS A 364 17.06 -8.57 8.63
C CYS A 364 16.08 -8.73 9.82
N LEU A 365 15.93 -9.96 10.33
CA LEU A 365 15.25 -10.22 11.60
C LEU A 365 16.21 -9.90 12.75
N GLN A 366 15.85 -8.93 13.59
CA GLN A 366 16.59 -8.62 14.80
C GLN A 366 16.42 -9.75 15.81
N LEU A 367 17.51 -10.21 16.40
CA LEU A 367 17.47 -11.29 17.39
C LEU A 367 16.81 -10.77 18.68
N PRO A 368 15.70 -11.39 19.14
CA PRO A 368 15.01 -10.96 20.34
C PRO A 368 15.82 -11.32 21.58
N ASN A 369 15.57 -10.59 22.67
CA ASN A 369 16.17 -10.97 23.95
C ASN A 369 15.42 -12.18 24.53
N ILE A 370 16.13 -13.17 25.06
CA ILE A 370 15.51 -14.41 25.57
C ILE A 370 14.49 -14.12 26.69
N ASN A 371 14.72 -13.06 27.46
CA ASN A 371 13.82 -12.65 28.55
C ASN A 371 12.68 -11.72 28.12
N GLU A 372 12.52 -11.44 26.84
CA GLU A 372 11.59 -10.42 26.35
C GLU A 372 10.14 -10.73 26.72
N ASP A 373 9.69 -11.98 26.56
CA ASP A 373 8.36 -12.43 27.00
C ASP A 373 8.10 -12.14 28.49
N LYS A 374 9.11 -12.29 29.35
CA LYS A 374 8.99 -12.02 30.79
C LYS A 374 8.96 -10.51 31.06
N MET A 375 9.82 -9.76 30.38
CA MET A 375 9.88 -8.30 30.51
C MET A 375 8.57 -7.63 30.10
N ARG A 376 7.93 -8.11 29.03
CA ARG A 376 6.64 -7.62 28.56
C ARG A 376 5.52 -7.81 29.59
N LYS A 377 5.48 -8.95 30.27
CA LYS A 377 4.51 -9.21 31.35
C LYS A 377 4.72 -8.35 32.59
N MET A 378 5.96 -7.91 32.83
CA MET A 378 6.30 -6.99 33.91
C MET A 378 6.13 -5.51 33.51
N SER A 379 5.71 -5.23 32.27
CA SER A 379 5.59 -3.86 31.77
C SER A 379 4.44 -3.11 32.44
N THR A 380 4.66 -1.82 32.68
CA THR A 380 3.67 -0.95 33.31
C THR A 380 2.93 -0.15 32.24
N HIS A 381 1.63 -0.02 32.45
CA HIS A 381 0.72 0.73 31.59
C HIS A 381 0.32 2.01 32.31
N TYR A 382 0.38 3.14 31.60
CA TYR A 382 0.03 4.45 32.17
C TYR A 382 -1.17 5.06 31.44
N ASP A 383 -1.92 5.88 32.17
CA ASP A 383 -3.07 6.61 31.64
C ASP A 383 -2.68 7.58 30.50
N GLN A 384 -3.61 7.68 29.55
CA GLN A 384 -3.40 8.37 28.28
C GLN A 384 -4.18 9.68 28.21
N PHE A 385 -3.50 10.73 27.72
CA PHE A 385 -4.09 12.06 27.52
C PHE A 385 -3.98 12.56 26.08
N PHE A 386 -3.13 11.93 25.24
CA PHE A 386 -2.80 12.41 23.90
C PHE A 386 -3.48 11.58 22.81
N LYS A 387 -4.20 12.28 21.92
CA LYS A 387 -4.75 11.71 20.68
C LYS A 387 -3.78 11.96 19.53
N VAL A 388 -3.57 10.93 18.72
CA VAL A 388 -2.75 11.00 17.51
C VAL A 388 -3.67 11.27 16.33
N PHE A 389 -3.38 12.32 15.57
CA PHE A 389 -4.11 12.65 14.34
C PHE A 389 -3.19 12.43 13.15
N ARG A 390 -3.65 11.63 12.19
CA ARG A 390 -2.98 11.45 10.90
C ARG A 390 -3.54 12.41 9.88
N ILE A 391 -2.66 12.92 9.04
CA ILE A 391 -3.01 13.80 7.94
C ILE A 391 -3.19 12.92 6.70
N TYR A 392 -4.37 12.95 6.13
CA TYR A 392 -4.68 12.29 4.86
C TYR A 392 -4.93 13.35 3.79
N GLU A 393 -4.35 13.16 2.61
CA GLU A 393 -4.65 14.02 1.48
C GLU A 393 -6.09 13.78 1.01
N PRO A 394 -6.90 14.85 0.87
CA PRO A 394 -8.27 14.69 0.43
C PRO A 394 -8.31 14.28 -1.05
N PHE A 395 -9.11 13.26 -1.36
CA PHE A 395 -9.34 12.84 -2.74
C PHE A 395 -10.45 13.68 -3.38
N SER A 396 -10.11 14.44 -4.41
CA SER A 396 -11.05 15.37 -5.05
C SER A 396 -12.01 14.67 -6.02
N LEU A 397 -13.20 15.26 -6.22
CA LEU A 397 -14.17 14.78 -7.22
C LEU A 397 -13.60 14.80 -8.65
N GLN A 398 -12.69 15.73 -8.95
CA GLN A 398 -12.00 15.79 -10.23
C GLN A 398 -11.08 14.57 -10.42
N MET A 399 -10.32 14.19 -9.39
CA MET A 399 -9.50 12.98 -9.42
C MET A 399 -10.36 11.72 -9.54
N LEU A 400 -11.49 11.65 -8.82
CA LEU A 400 -12.44 10.56 -8.93
C LEU A 400 -12.95 10.40 -10.37
N ALA A 401 -13.42 11.49 -10.98
CA ALA A 401 -13.90 11.49 -12.36
C ALA A 401 -12.79 11.11 -13.37
N LYS A 402 -11.55 11.56 -13.12
CA LYS A 402 -10.37 11.22 -13.94
C LYS A 402 -10.10 9.72 -13.92
N TRP A 403 -10.07 9.10 -12.74
CA TRP A 403 -9.85 7.65 -12.59
C TRP A 403 -10.95 6.82 -13.23
N VAL A 404 -12.22 7.18 -13.05
CA VAL A 404 -13.36 6.48 -13.68
C VAL A 404 -13.30 6.56 -15.21
N ARG A 405 -12.68 7.61 -15.76
CA ARG A 405 -12.50 7.82 -17.21
C ARG A 405 -11.14 7.36 -17.73
N ARG A 406 -10.35 6.62 -16.94
CA ARG A 406 -8.98 6.20 -17.31
C ARG A 406 -8.90 5.64 -18.74
N ASP A 407 -9.72 4.66 -19.08
CA ASP A 407 -9.64 4.00 -20.39
C ASP A 407 -10.04 4.94 -21.53
N ARG A 408 -11.00 5.85 -21.28
CA ARG A 408 -11.38 6.87 -22.27
C ARG A 408 -10.24 7.87 -22.49
N LEU A 409 -9.54 8.25 -21.42
CA LEU A 409 -8.36 9.11 -21.50
C LEU A 409 -7.22 8.40 -22.26
N ILE A 410 -6.95 7.13 -21.94
CA ILE A 410 -5.94 6.35 -22.65
C ILE A 410 -6.27 6.28 -24.15
N ASN A 411 -7.53 5.98 -24.49
CA ASN A 411 -7.97 5.93 -25.88
C ASN A 411 -7.88 7.30 -26.57
N PHE A 412 -8.26 8.38 -25.89
CA PHE A 412 -8.17 9.74 -26.42
C PHE A 412 -6.74 10.12 -26.81
N TYR A 413 -5.76 9.85 -25.95
CA TYR A 413 -4.35 10.13 -26.28
C TYR A 413 -3.80 9.19 -27.37
N ARG A 414 -4.29 7.95 -27.46
CA ARG A 414 -3.94 7.03 -28.55
C ARG A 414 -4.48 7.49 -29.92
N THR A 415 -5.65 8.12 -29.97
CA THR A 415 -6.29 8.54 -31.22
C THR A 415 -5.84 9.93 -31.71
N GLY A 416 -4.77 10.50 -31.14
CA GLY A 416 -4.24 11.80 -31.55
C GLY A 416 -4.51 12.95 -30.58
N GLY A 417 -4.95 12.66 -29.35
CA GLY A 417 -4.93 13.65 -28.27
C GLY A 417 -3.51 14.16 -28.04
N VAL A 418 -3.33 15.48 -27.94
CA VAL A 418 -2.01 16.10 -27.78
C VAL A 418 -1.46 15.76 -26.38
N LEU A 419 -0.64 14.72 -26.30
CA LEU A 419 0.29 14.55 -25.19
C LEU A 419 1.31 15.69 -25.27
N GLN A 420 1.59 16.36 -24.15
CA GLN A 420 2.66 17.35 -24.14
C GLN A 420 3.97 16.60 -24.38
N ASP A 421 4.53 16.68 -25.59
CA ASP A 421 5.88 16.18 -25.86
C ASP A 421 6.83 16.81 -24.83
N ILE A 422 7.81 16.05 -24.36
CA ILE A 422 8.89 16.54 -23.50
C ILE A 422 9.51 17.81 -24.10
N TYR A 423 9.57 17.93 -25.43
CA TYR A 423 10.00 19.17 -26.08
C TYR A 423 9.06 20.37 -25.80
N LEU A 424 7.75 20.18 -25.90
CA LEU A 424 6.73 21.19 -25.58
C LEU A 424 6.71 21.53 -24.09
N ARG A 425 6.91 20.54 -23.21
CA ARG A 425 7.05 20.75 -21.77
C ARG A 425 8.34 21.52 -21.46
N CYS A 426 9.49 21.07 -21.95
CA CYS A 426 10.77 21.75 -21.72
C CYS A 426 10.81 23.15 -22.32
N THR A 427 10.17 23.41 -23.46
CA THR A 427 10.04 24.78 -23.99
C THR A 427 9.12 25.62 -23.10
N LYS A 428 8.00 25.09 -22.59
CA LYS A 428 7.19 25.78 -21.57
C LYS A 428 7.96 26.03 -20.28
N ASP A 429 8.71 25.05 -19.79
CA ASP A 429 9.50 25.14 -18.55
C ASP A 429 10.68 26.12 -18.72
N LEU A 430 11.37 26.12 -19.87
CA LEU A 430 12.39 27.13 -20.20
C LEU A 430 11.80 28.54 -20.33
N ASN A 431 10.56 28.65 -20.82
CA ASN A 431 9.83 29.90 -20.88
C ASN A 431 9.27 30.32 -19.50
N GLN A 432 9.09 29.38 -18.57
CA GLN A 432 8.72 29.64 -17.18
C GLN A 432 9.97 29.95 -16.35
N LYS A 433 10.19 31.24 -16.06
CA LYS A 433 11.34 31.72 -15.28
C LYS A 433 11.33 31.36 -13.77
N GLY A 434 10.40 30.52 -13.30
CA GLY A 434 10.21 30.24 -11.87
C GLY A 434 10.18 28.74 -11.56
N TYR A 435 11.05 28.29 -10.67
CA TYR A 435 11.02 26.93 -10.13
C TYR A 435 9.91 26.83 -9.07
N GLY A 436 8.79 26.25 -9.46
CA GLY A 436 7.66 25.98 -8.58
C GLY A 436 6.93 27.22 -8.06
N PRO A 437 5.88 27.01 -7.25
CA PRO A 437 5.20 28.11 -6.56
C PRO A 437 6.17 28.76 -5.55
N PRO A 438 6.18 30.10 -5.41
CA PRO A 438 7.10 30.79 -4.51
C PRO A 438 6.96 30.27 -3.08
N VAL A 439 8.07 30.13 -2.34
CA VAL A 439 8.13 29.53 -0.99
C VAL A 439 7.03 30.06 -0.05
N ASN A 440 6.73 31.35 -0.12
CA ASN A 440 5.67 31.99 0.67
C ASN A 440 4.28 31.37 0.40
N THR A 441 3.98 30.98 -0.83
CA THR A 441 2.71 30.32 -1.19
C THR A 441 2.65 28.87 -0.73
N ILE A 442 3.78 28.16 -0.71
CA ILE A 442 3.89 26.81 -0.14
C ILE A 442 3.64 26.86 1.37
N ILE A 443 4.33 27.79 2.06
CA ILE A 443 4.17 28.03 3.49
C ILE A 443 2.73 28.45 3.82
N ALA A 444 2.14 29.35 3.04
CA ALA A 444 0.76 29.78 3.22
C ALA A 444 -0.24 28.63 3.02
N LYS A 445 -0.04 27.76 2.01
CA LYS A 445 -0.85 26.55 1.83
C LYS A 445 -0.73 25.61 3.02
N TYR A 446 0.48 25.36 3.51
CA TYR A 446 0.72 24.54 4.70
C TYR A 446 -0.02 25.08 5.93
N PHE A 447 0.14 26.37 6.23
CA PHE A 447 -0.56 26.99 7.37
C PHE A 447 -2.08 27.03 7.18
N LYS A 448 -2.58 27.25 5.96
CA LYS A 448 -4.02 27.20 5.67
C LYS A 448 -4.58 25.80 5.86
N LEU A 449 -3.83 24.77 5.50
CA LEU A 449 -4.17 23.37 5.74
C LEU A 449 -4.22 23.10 7.24
N ILE A 450 -3.17 23.43 8.00
CA ILE A 450 -3.14 23.31 9.46
C ILE A 450 -4.29 24.08 10.14
N ALA A 451 -4.55 25.32 9.74
CA ALA A 451 -5.60 26.16 10.32
C ALA A 451 -7.01 25.60 10.08
N ARG A 452 -7.26 25.07 8.87
CA ARG A 452 -8.54 24.41 8.55
C ARG A 452 -8.74 23.16 9.41
N HIS A 453 -7.68 22.40 9.65
CA HIS A 453 -7.73 21.23 10.53
C HIS A 453 -7.92 21.61 12.01
N ARG A 454 -7.27 22.69 12.49
CA ARG A 454 -7.52 23.22 13.83
C ARG A 454 -8.98 23.66 14.00
N LYS A 455 -9.56 24.35 13.01
CA LYS A 455 -10.99 24.71 13.03
C LYS A 455 -11.92 23.50 13.01
N ASN A 456 -11.62 22.48 12.21
CA ASN A 456 -12.41 21.25 12.18
C ASN A 456 -12.31 20.45 13.48
N ALA A 457 -11.20 20.54 14.22
CA ALA A 457 -11.06 19.93 15.54
C ALA A 457 -11.98 20.57 16.59
N TYR A 458 -12.21 21.89 16.52
CA TYR A 458 -13.19 22.60 17.37
C TYR A 458 -14.64 22.34 16.95
N GLY A 459 -14.93 22.14 15.66
CA GLY A 459 -16.30 21.85 15.18
C GLY A 459 -16.86 20.49 15.61
N ILE A 460 -15.99 19.54 16.00
CA ILE A 460 -16.39 18.20 16.46
C ILE A 460 -16.64 18.17 17.99
N SER A 461 -16.10 19.11 18.76
CA SER A 461 -16.40 19.21 20.20
C SER A 461 -17.78 19.82 20.48
N ASP A 462 -18.23 20.77 19.66
CA ASP A 462 -19.48 21.52 19.91
C ASP A 462 -20.75 20.84 19.36
N ASN A 463 -20.63 19.88 18.45
CA ASN A 463 -21.79 19.22 17.81
C ASN A 463 -22.22 17.88 18.43
N ARG A 464 -21.75 17.54 19.64
CA ARG A 464 -22.24 16.36 20.36
C ARG A 464 -23.57 16.55 21.08
N SER A 465 -24.12 17.76 21.13
CA SER A 465 -25.39 18.08 21.81
C SER A 465 -26.60 18.34 20.90
N SER A 466 -26.47 18.24 19.58
CA SER A 466 -27.55 18.65 18.64
C SER A 466 -27.90 17.65 17.53
N ILE A 467 -27.37 16.42 17.56
CA ILE A 467 -27.66 15.39 16.53
C ILE A 467 -28.97 14.60 16.82
N ALA A 468 -29.77 15.01 17.80
CA ALA A 468 -31.05 14.36 18.12
C ALA A 468 -32.30 14.97 17.44
N THR A 469 -32.19 16.06 16.66
CA THR A 469 -33.39 16.79 16.19
C THR A 469 -33.42 17.23 14.72
N LEU A 470 -32.52 16.74 13.85
CA LEU A 470 -32.56 17.06 12.40
C LEU A 470 -32.97 15.87 11.51
N SER A 471 -33.68 14.91 12.10
CA SER A 471 -34.55 13.99 11.37
C SER A 471 -35.95 14.62 11.35
N ILE A 472 -36.41 15.00 10.14
CA ILE A 472 -37.75 15.53 9.83
C ILE A 472 -37.90 17.03 10.15
N MET A 473 -37.55 17.90 9.19
CA MET A 473 -38.41 19.04 8.80
C MET A 473 -37.92 19.78 7.54
N SER A 474 -38.89 19.97 6.63
CA SER A 474 -38.98 20.94 5.51
C SER A 474 -37.92 20.94 4.41
N MET A 475 -38.24 20.24 3.31
CA MET A 475 -37.96 20.75 1.98
C MET A 475 -38.71 22.08 1.77
N SER A 476 -38.00 23.21 1.80
CA SER A 476 -38.49 24.45 1.20
C SER A 476 -38.06 24.49 -0.26
N LYS A 477 -39.04 24.38 -1.16
CA LYS A 477 -38.91 24.70 -2.58
C LYS A 477 -38.60 26.20 -2.71
N ASP A 478 -37.42 26.54 -3.20
CA ASP A 478 -37.22 27.81 -3.89
C ASP A 478 -36.53 27.58 -5.23
N ARG A 479 -37.37 27.61 -6.27
CA ARG A 479 -36.97 27.73 -7.67
C ARG A 479 -36.38 29.13 -7.88
N LYS A 480 -35.06 29.24 -8.01
CA LYS A 480 -34.47 30.39 -8.71
C LYS A 480 -34.47 30.10 -10.21
N LYS A 481 -35.14 30.98 -10.97
CA LYS A 481 -35.17 30.99 -12.44
C LYS A 481 -33.75 31.10 -12.98
N ALA A 482 -33.41 30.24 -13.94
CA ALA A 482 -32.20 30.35 -14.74
C ALA A 482 -32.29 31.59 -15.65
N THR A 483 -31.29 32.46 -15.58
CA THR A 483 -31.05 33.51 -16.57
C THR A 483 -30.47 32.88 -17.84
N GLN A 484 -30.99 33.32 -18.99
CA GLN A 484 -30.49 32.99 -20.33
C GLN A 484 -29.04 33.48 -20.44
N ASP A 485 -28.07 32.56 -20.42
CA ASP A 485 -26.79 32.73 -21.14
C ASP A 485 -25.89 31.47 -21.09
N ASP A 486 -26.21 30.46 -20.26
CA ASP A 486 -25.41 29.22 -20.20
C ASP A 486 -25.85 28.12 -21.19
N ARG A 487 -26.04 28.48 -22.46
CA ARG A 487 -26.19 27.49 -23.55
C ARG A 487 -25.15 27.70 -24.62
N PHE A 488 -23.91 27.27 -24.39
CA PHE A 488 -23.02 26.91 -25.48
C PHE A 488 -22.12 25.74 -25.07
N PHE A 489 -22.05 24.76 -25.96
CA PHE A 489 -21.28 23.51 -25.95
C PHE A 489 -21.96 22.27 -25.33
N GLU A 490 -22.98 21.79 -26.03
CA GLU A 490 -23.14 20.36 -26.33
C GLU A 490 -23.01 20.19 -27.86
N GLU A 491 -21.91 19.58 -28.30
CA GLU A 491 -21.83 18.63 -29.43
C GLU A 491 -20.50 17.87 -29.34
#